data_AF-A0A814IRF7-F1
#
_entry.id   AF-A0A814IRF7-F1
#
_cell.length_a   1.000
_cell.length_b   1.000
_cell.length_c   1.000
_cell.angle_alpha   90.00
_cell.angle_beta   90.00
_cell.angle_gamma   90.00
#
_symmetry.space_group_name_H-M   'P 1'
#
loop_
_entity.id
_entity.type
_entity.pdbx_description
1 polymer ?
#
loop_
_entity_poly.entity_id
_entity_poly.type
_entity_poly.pdbx_seq_one_letter_code
_entity_poly.pdbx_strand_id
1 'polypeptide(L)'
;MATTSKQPEKHHIESSPLVISDSFEGYPLNFFNLPLHYRDDLKSVLIPYGLVQDRIEALASRIFSDLHIHIPEQLICMCVLKGGYRFFSDLVSKIQNENRLRNDRSLPMSLEFIRVRSYINDHSTDQTEIIGLSDLNSLKDKHILIVEDIIDTGVTMVALKKELEKFKPKTINVVSLFTKRRSDKKCIFKPDYSGFEVPDHFIVGYALDYNEYFRDLEHICVMKESGIKGQRQKLLQQLEKKQTQADVTADEYQEKSKSTKKILDQCRTGVDSLFKKIGCDRRQIDHLLQSHEGVTEDNILRYLGIIEERTNELLTAQAAIAAKEQNMSLRDRAPNLIGDGPSGPAPQVNLHLPNTDDRRDPDERDDRADDELKPLTREELKLRAAEQVKHLERKALQEQNKYNDLALSTTREKSAPGTSRGAGGDNGKAPTSRGR
;
A
#
# COMPACT_ATOMS: atom_id res chain seq x y z
N MET A 1 -52.23 28.82 -39.20
CA MET A 1 -50.91 29.00 -38.55
C MET A 1 -51.11 29.91 -37.35
N ALA A 2 -50.63 29.65 -36.14
CA ALA A 2 -49.81 28.54 -35.68
C ALA A 2 -50.45 27.86 -34.45
N THR A 3 -50.35 26.53 -34.36
CA THR A 3 -50.77 25.76 -33.18
C THR A 3 -49.70 25.85 -32.10
N THR A 4 -50.04 26.41 -30.94
CA THR A 4 -49.13 26.49 -29.80
C THR A 4 -48.82 25.08 -29.29
N SER A 5 -47.62 24.60 -29.58
CA SER A 5 -47.12 23.31 -29.08
C SER A 5 -47.00 23.35 -27.56
N LYS A 6 -47.94 22.72 -26.84
CA LYS A 6 -47.73 22.38 -25.44
C LYS A 6 -46.55 21.44 -25.36
N GLN A 7 -45.53 21.80 -24.58
CA GLN A 7 -44.47 20.86 -24.21
C GLN A 7 -45.11 19.64 -23.51
N PRO A 8 -44.60 18.42 -23.75
CA PRO A 8 -45.14 17.24 -23.09
C PRO A 8 -44.93 17.37 -21.58
N GLU A 9 -46.02 17.21 -20.81
CA GLU A 9 -45.96 17.16 -19.36
C GLU A 9 -45.05 16.00 -18.95
N LYS A 10 -44.02 16.29 -18.15
CA LYS A 10 -43.18 15.25 -17.58
C LYS A 10 -44.03 14.41 -16.64
N HIS A 11 -44.36 13.19 -17.05
CA HIS A 11 -44.83 12.16 -16.12
C HIS A 11 -43.68 11.76 -15.19
N HIS A 12 -43.43 12.60 -14.20
CA HIS A 12 -42.65 12.25 -13.02
C HIS A 12 -43.44 11.19 -12.24
N ILE A 13 -43.12 9.92 -12.50
CA ILE A 13 -43.38 8.86 -11.54
C ILE A 13 -42.50 9.20 -10.33
N GLU A 14 -43.11 9.75 -9.27
CA GLU A 14 -42.43 9.97 -7.99
C GLU A 14 -41.98 8.60 -7.46
N SER A 15 -40.72 8.25 -7.71
CA SER A 15 -40.09 7.06 -7.12
C SER A 15 -39.71 7.36 -5.67
N SER A 16 -40.73 7.59 -4.84
CA SER A 16 -40.57 7.76 -3.39
C SER A 16 -39.80 6.58 -2.78
N PRO A 17 -39.03 6.82 -1.71
CA PRO A 17 -38.37 5.74 -0.97
C PRO A 17 -39.39 4.72 -0.47
N LEU A 18 -38.95 3.48 -0.26
CA LEU A 18 -39.77 2.51 0.46
C LEU A 18 -39.79 2.89 1.95
N VAL A 19 -40.90 3.44 2.41
CA VAL A 19 -41.07 3.95 3.77
C VAL A 19 -41.31 2.78 4.73
N ILE A 20 -40.33 2.50 5.58
CA ILE A 20 -40.47 1.58 6.72
C ILE A 20 -41.18 2.34 7.85
N SER A 21 -42.26 1.83 8.43
CA SER A 21 -42.99 2.55 9.49
C SER A 21 -42.16 2.73 10.78
N ASP A 22 -42.34 3.85 11.48
CA ASP A 22 -41.78 4.07 12.83
C ASP A 22 -42.34 3.09 13.88
N SER A 23 -43.51 2.49 13.60
CA SER A 23 -44.11 1.42 14.42
C SER A 23 -43.59 0.02 14.11
N PHE A 24 -42.73 -0.14 13.09
CA PHE A 24 -42.21 -1.44 12.69
C PHE A 24 -40.93 -1.80 13.45
N GLU A 25 -41.03 -2.73 14.40
CA GLU A 25 -39.90 -3.13 15.24
C GLU A 25 -38.84 -4.01 14.55
N GLY A 26 -39.06 -4.41 13.29
CA GLY A 26 -38.24 -5.41 12.59
C GLY A 26 -38.69 -6.84 12.84
N TYR A 27 -38.08 -7.77 12.10
CA TYR A 27 -38.33 -9.21 12.21
C TYR A 27 -37.48 -9.85 13.32
N PRO A 28 -37.98 -10.92 13.97
CA PRO A 28 -37.22 -11.72 14.92
C PRO A 28 -35.92 -12.30 14.32
N LEU A 29 -34.82 -12.21 15.07
CA LEU A 29 -33.49 -12.66 14.64
C LEU A 29 -33.42 -14.16 14.32
N ASN A 30 -34.25 -14.98 14.97
CA ASN A 30 -34.29 -16.43 14.80
C ASN A 30 -34.95 -16.89 13.48
N PHE A 31 -35.52 -15.97 12.69
CA PHE A 31 -36.01 -16.26 11.34
C PHE A 31 -34.90 -16.18 10.27
N PHE A 32 -33.70 -15.73 10.63
CA PHE A 32 -32.59 -15.48 9.71
C PHE A 32 -31.30 -16.16 10.15
N ASN A 33 -30.42 -16.47 9.19
CA ASN A 33 -29.12 -17.02 9.48
C ASN A 33 -28.11 -15.88 9.75
N LEU A 34 -27.97 -15.51 11.02
CA LEU A 34 -27.08 -14.43 11.45
C LEU A 34 -25.76 -14.97 12.03
N PRO A 35 -24.61 -14.31 11.76
CA PRO A 35 -23.32 -14.64 12.37
C PRO A 35 -23.41 -14.71 13.89
N LEU A 36 -22.90 -15.80 14.47
CA LEU A 36 -23.06 -16.10 15.90
C LEU A 36 -22.52 -14.98 16.81
N HIS A 37 -21.41 -14.37 16.42
CA HIS A 37 -20.71 -13.33 17.17
C HIS A 37 -21.44 -11.97 17.23
N TYR A 38 -22.56 -11.81 16.52
CA TYR A 38 -23.39 -10.58 16.54
C TYR A 38 -24.77 -10.78 17.19
N ARG A 39 -25.23 -12.01 17.44
CA ARG A 39 -26.62 -12.27 17.88
C ARG A 39 -27.00 -11.55 19.18
N ASP A 40 -26.07 -11.44 20.11
CA ASP A 40 -26.30 -10.79 21.40
C ASP A 40 -26.35 -9.26 21.30
N ASP A 41 -25.70 -8.66 20.30
CA ASP A 41 -25.61 -7.21 20.08
C ASP A 41 -26.81 -6.65 19.27
N LEU A 42 -27.50 -7.47 18.49
CA LEU A 42 -28.63 -7.06 17.62
C LEU A 42 -30.00 -7.18 18.30
N LYS A 43 -30.94 -6.27 18.00
CA LYS A 43 -32.36 -6.29 18.45
C LYS A 43 -33.23 -7.11 17.49
N SER A 44 -33.23 -6.74 16.20
CA SER A 44 -34.11 -7.27 15.16
C SER A 44 -33.51 -7.05 13.77
N VAL A 45 -34.00 -7.79 12.77
CA VAL A 45 -33.71 -7.53 11.35
C VAL A 45 -34.70 -6.48 10.84
N LEU A 46 -34.25 -5.28 10.50
CA LEU A 46 -35.13 -4.23 9.97
C LEU A 46 -35.46 -4.47 8.49
N ILE A 47 -34.45 -4.76 7.68
CA ILE A 47 -34.61 -4.96 6.22
C ILE A 47 -33.78 -6.20 5.82
N PRO A 48 -34.43 -7.31 5.41
CA PRO A 48 -33.75 -8.50 4.91
C PRO A 48 -32.92 -8.20 3.66
N TYR A 49 -31.80 -8.93 3.50
CA TYR A 49 -30.90 -8.77 2.34
C TYR A 49 -31.61 -8.86 0.97
N GLY A 50 -32.55 -9.79 0.80
CA GLY A 50 -33.31 -9.92 -0.45
C GLY A 50 -34.09 -8.66 -0.81
N LEU A 51 -34.78 -8.06 0.17
CA LEU A 51 -35.53 -6.81 -0.05
C LEU A 51 -34.61 -5.62 -0.39
N VAL A 52 -33.38 -5.61 0.16
CA VAL A 52 -32.35 -4.65 -0.26
C VAL A 52 -31.99 -4.84 -1.73
N GLN A 53 -31.74 -6.08 -2.18
CA GLN A 53 -31.42 -6.37 -3.59
C GLN A 53 -32.56 -5.98 -4.55
N ASP A 54 -33.80 -6.33 -4.21
CA ASP A 54 -34.99 -5.99 -5.01
C ASP A 54 -35.14 -4.46 -5.16
N ARG A 55 -34.89 -3.71 -4.08
CA ARG A 55 -34.96 -2.24 -4.11
C ARG A 55 -33.80 -1.62 -4.90
N ILE A 56 -32.59 -2.19 -4.82
CA ILE A 56 -31.44 -1.74 -5.61
C ILE A 56 -31.67 -1.97 -7.11
N GLU A 57 -32.31 -3.07 -7.49
CA GLU A 57 -32.69 -3.32 -8.88
C GLU A 57 -33.69 -2.28 -9.39
N ALA A 58 -34.76 -1.99 -8.63
CA ALA A 58 -35.70 -0.94 -8.97
C ALA A 58 -35.05 0.46 -9.07
N LEU A 59 -34.09 0.77 -8.18
CA LEU A 59 -33.29 2.00 -8.26
C LEU A 59 -32.42 2.04 -9.52
N ALA A 60 -31.76 0.94 -9.88
CA ALA A 60 -30.91 0.85 -11.07
C ALA A 60 -31.71 1.11 -12.35
N SER A 61 -32.86 0.46 -12.53
CA SER A 61 -33.75 0.68 -13.68
C SER A 61 -34.24 2.13 -13.76
N ARG A 62 -34.52 2.76 -12.61
CA ARG A 62 -34.95 4.17 -12.51
C ARG A 62 -33.82 5.14 -12.88
N ILE A 63 -32.65 4.98 -12.27
CA ILE A 63 -31.45 5.80 -12.53
C ILE A 63 -31.05 5.68 -14.00
N PHE A 64 -31.02 4.46 -14.55
CA PHE A 64 -30.74 4.23 -15.96
C PHE A 64 -31.74 4.99 -16.86
N SER A 65 -33.04 4.88 -16.57
CA SER A 65 -34.10 5.52 -17.36
C SER A 65 -34.03 7.04 -17.32
N ASP A 66 -33.81 7.64 -16.14
CA ASP A 66 -33.75 9.09 -15.96
C ASP A 66 -32.48 9.69 -16.55
N LEU A 67 -31.33 9.07 -16.28
CA LEU A 67 -30.04 9.61 -16.70
C LEU A 67 -29.79 9.41 -18.19
N HIS A 68 -30.17 8.27 -18.78
CA HIS A 68 -29.98 8.04 -20.21
C HIS A 68 -30.67 9.11 -21.09
N ILE A 69 -31.87 9.57 -20.71
CA ILE A 69 -32.62 10.57 -21.50
C ILE A 69 -31.91 11.95 -21.51
N HIS A 70 -31.01 12.19 -20.56
CA HIS A 70 -30.39 13.49 -20.32
C HIS A 70 -28.86 13.51 -20.44
N ILE A 71 -28.23 12.34 -20.55
CA ILE A 71 -26.77 12.18 -20.54
C ILE A 71 -26.33 11.35 -21.76
N PRO A 72 -25.91 12.01 -22.87
CA PRO A 72 -25.26 11.35 -24.00
C PRO A 72 -23.76 11.07 -23.77
N GLU A 73 -23.24 11.43 -22.59
CA GLU A 73 -21.82 11.41 -22.22
C GLU A 73 -21.55 10.36 -21.12
N GLN A 74 -20.31 10.27 -20.64
CA GLN A 74 -19.94 9.35 -19.57
C GLN A 74 -20.43 9.83 -18.20
N LEU A 75 -21.03 8.91 -17.42
CA LEU A 75 -21.39 9.10 -16.02
C LEU A 75 -20.24 8.66 -15.11
N ILE A 76 -19.87 9.49 -14.14
CA ILE A 76 -18.93 9.13 -13.08
C ILE A 76 -19.72 8.62 -11.87
N CYS A 77 -19.68 7.32 -11.63
CA CYS A 77 -20.27 6.71 -10.44
C CYS A 77 -19.24 6.78 -9.30
N MET A 78 -19.52 7.60 -8.28
CA MET A 78 -18.60 7.90 -7.19
C MET A 78 -19.06 7.24 -5.89
N CYS A 79 -18.33 6.21 -5.45
CA CYS A 79 -18.58 5.51 -4.19
C CYS A 79 -18.04 6.30 -3.01
N VAL A 80 -18.87 6.53 -1.98
CA VAL A 80 -18.41 7.00 -0.68
C VAL A 80 -18.00 5.80 0.19
N LEU A 81 -16.74 5.79 0.63
CA LEU A 81 -16.14 4.74 1.45
C LEU A 81 -16.14 5.11 2.93
N LYS A 82 -16.35 4.16 3.85
CA LYS A 82 -16.38 2.70 3.59
C LYS A 82 -17.76 2.14 3.26
N GLY A 83 -18.80 2.49 4.01
CA GLY A 83 -20.03 1.68 4.02
C GLY A 83 -20.83 1.70 2.71
N GLY A 84 -20.70 2.73 1.87
CA GLY A 84 -21.27 2.76 0.53
C GLY A 84 -20.77 1.65 -0.41
N TYR A 85 -19.65 0.97 -0.13
CA TYR A 85 -19.01 0.03 -1.07
C TYR A 85 -19.93 -1.10 -1.55
N ARG A 86 -20.75 -1.66 -0.66
CA ARG A 86 -21.59 -2.82 -1.01
C ARG A 86 -22.79 -2.39 -1.85
N PHE A 87 -23.45 -1.31 -1.44
CA PHE A 87 -24.52 -0.70 -2.22
C PHE A 87 -24.03 -0.27 -3.61
N PHE A 88 -22.87 0.36 -3.69
CA PHE A 88 -22.23 0.76 -4.95
C PHE A 88 -21.98 -0.43 -5.88
N SER A 89 -21.37 -1.50 -5.37
CA SER A 89 -21.08 -2.72 -6.15
C SER A 89 -22.35 -3.33 -6.73
N ASP A 90 -23.39 -3.49 -5.90
CA ASP A 90 -24.64 -4.12 -6.31
C ASP A 90 -25.43 -3.20 -7.27
N LEU A 91 -25.48 -1.89 -7.02
CA LEU A 91 -26.13 -0.89 -7.88
C LEU A 91 -25.47 -0.80 -9.26
N VAL A 92 -24.14 -0.65 -9.32
CA VAL A 92 -23.39 -0.58 -10.58
C VAL A 92 -23.59 -1.86 -11.39
N SER A 93 -23.59 -3.02 -10.73
CA SER A 93 -23.84 -4.31 -11.37
C SER A 93 -25.26 -4.40 -11.98
N LYS A 94 -26.28 -3.87 -11.31
CA LYS A 94 -27.66 -3.78 -11.85
C LYS A 94 -27.77 -2.77 -13.01
N ILE A 95 -27.08 -1.62 -12.95
CA ILE A 95 -27.01 -0.67 -14.08
C ILE A 95 -26.25 -1.26 -15.28
N GLN A 96 -25.22 -2.10 -15.05
CA GLN A 96 -24.56 -2.88 -16.09
C GLN A 96 -25.47 -3.98 -16.70
N ASN A 97 -26.48 -4.46 -15.97
CA ASN A 97 -27.50 -5.35 -16.54
C ASN A 97 -28.44 -4.58 -17.46
N GLU A 98 -28.94 -3.41 -17.05
CA GLU A 98 -29.77 -2.53 -17.89
C GLU A 98 -29.06 -2.20 -19.22
N ASN A 99 -27.77 -1.84 -19.15
CA ASN A 99 -26.90 -1.61 -20.31
C ASN A 99 -26.77 -2.81 -21.28
N ARG A 100 -26.91 -4.05 -20.78
CA ARG A 100 -26.79 -5.28 -21.59
C ARG A 100 -28.14 -5.77 -22.13
N LEU A 101 -29.23 -5.46 -21.44
CA LEU A 101 -30.57 -5.91 -21.79
C LEU A 101 -31.29 -4.97 -22.76
N ARG A 102 -30.86 -3.72 -22.88
CA ARG A 102 -31.46 -2.71 -23.76
C ARG A 102 -30.62 -2.49 -25.01
N ASN A 103 -31.22 -2.76 -26.17
CA ASN A 103 -30.58 -2.59 -27.48
C ASN A 103 -30.73 -1.16 -28.04
N ASP A 104 -31.65 -0.37 -27.48
CA ASP A 104 -31.97 0.99 -27.93
C ASP A 104 -31.12 2.06 -27.21
N ARG A 105 -30.51 1.73 -26.06
CA ARG A 105 -29.97 2.70 -25.10
C ARG A 105 -28.79 2.14 -24.30
N SER A 106 -27.79 2.99 -24.07
CA SER A 106 -26.65 2.69 -23.20
C SER A 106 -26.29 3.91 -22.34
N LEU A 107 -25.64 3.66 -21.21
CA LEU A 107 -25.14 4.64 -20.24
C LEU A 107 -23.69 4.25 -19.88
N PRO A 108 -22.67 4.84 -20.55
CA PRO A 108 -21.27 4.55 -20.26
C PRO A 108 -20.87 5.11 -18.89
N MET A 109 -20.14 4.33 -18.10
CA MET A 109 -19.76 4.67 -16.73
C MET A 109 -18.25 4.61 -16.51
N SER A 110 -17.71 5.51 -15.69
CA SER A 110 -16.45 5.31 -14.94
C SER A 110 -16.76 5.18 -13.44
N LEU A 111 -15.84 4.57 -12.69
CA LEU A 111 -16.00 4.32 -11.26
C LEU A 111 -14.93 5.09 -10.48
N GLU A 112 -15.34 5.87 -9.51
CA GLU A 112 -14.46 6.61 -8.60
C GLU A 112 -14.74 6.22 -7.15
N PHE A 113 -13.71 6.29 -6.30
CA PHE A 113 -13.82 5.92 -4.89
C PHE A 113 -13.24 7.02 -4.01
N ILE A 114 -14.07 7.59 -3.14
CA ILE A 114 -13.66 8.62 -2.19
C ILE A 114 -13.89 8.18 -0.76
N ARG A 115 -13.06 8.68 0.15
CA ARG A 115 -13.34 8.70 1.57
C ARG A 115 -13.49 10.14 2.02
N VAL A 116 -14.61 10.41 2.68
CA VAL A 116 -14.90 11.73 3.24
C VAL A 116 -14.43 11.76 4.69
N ARG A 117 -13.77 12.84 5.11
CA ARG A 117 -13.49 13.13 6.52
C ARG A 117 -13.91 14.55 6.88
N SER A 118 -14.63 14.69 7.98
CA SER A 118 -14.80 15.99 8.64
C SER A 118 -13.55 16.27 9.46
N TYR A 119 -12.88 17.41 9.24
CA TYR A 119 -11.82 17.83 10.15
C TYR A 119 -12.42 18.21 11.51
N ILE A 120 -11.87 17.66 12.59
CA ILE A 120 -12.15 18.08 13.96
C ILE A 120 -10.85 18.66 14.51
N ASN A 121 -10.68 19.97 14.33
CA ASN A 121 -9.68 20.76 15.04
C ASN A 121 -10.39 21.53 16.17
N ASP A 122 -9.64 21.99 17.18
CA ASP A 122 -10.17 22.74 18.33
C ASP A 122 -10.83 24.09 17.94
N HIS A 123 -10.65 24.51 16.68
CA HIS A 123 -11.51 25.47 16.01
C HIS A 123 -12.31 24.74 14.91
N SER A 124 -13.63 24.76 15.04
CA SER A 124 -14.56 24.13 14.10
C SER A 124 -14.50 24.79 12.72
N THR A 125 -13.67 24.24 11.83
CA THR A 125 -13.70 24.56 10.41
C THR A 125 -14.64 23.59 9.69
N ASP A 126 -15.61 24.11 8.94
CA ASP A 126 -16.54 23.33 8.09
C ASP A 126 -15.84 22.68 6.86
N GLN A 127 -14.55 22.37 6.97
CA GLN A 127 -13.74 21.82 5.89
C GLN A 127 -13.84 20.30 5.89
N THR A 128 -14.25 19.78 4.75
CA THR A 128 -14.41 18.36 4.49
C THR A 128 -13.28 17.91 3.56
N GLU A 129 -12.50 16.94 4.00
CA GLU A 129 -11.42 16.34 3.21
C GLU A 129 -12.01 15.25 2.30
N ILE A 130 -11.66 15.30 1.02
CA ILE A 130 -11.93 14.23 0.05
C ILE A 130 -10.60 13.51 -0.20
N ILE A 131 -10.52 12.25 0.23
CA ILE A 131 -9.35 11.38 0.03
C ILE A 131 -9.68 10.35 -1.05
N GLY A 132 -8.77 10.12 -2.01
CA GLY A 132 -8.87 9.01 -2.97
C GLY A 132 -8.90 9.44 -4.44
N LEU A 133 -9.35 10.67 -4.73
CA LEU A 133 -9.26 11.26 -6.07
C LEU A 133 -7.87 11.86 -6.29
N SER A 134 -7.22 11.46 -7.38
CA SER A 134 -5.88 11.92 -7.76
C SER A 134 -5.87 13.29 -8.47
N ASP A 135 -6.90 13.57 -9.27
CA ASP A 135 -7.14 14.89 -9.86
C ASP A 135 -8.64 15.23 -9.83
N LEU A 136 -9.01 16.20 -8.99
CA LEU A 136 -10.38 16.69 -8.90
C LEU A 136 -10.81 17.53 -10.13
N ASN A 137 -9.87 18.01 -10.95
CA ASN A 137 -10.21 18.75 -12.18
C ASN A 137 -10.80 17.83 -13.26
N SER A 138 -10.54 16.52 -13.20
CA SER A 138 -11.15 15.50 -14.07
C SER A 138 -12.68 15.49 -14.03
N LEU A 139 -13.27 16.01 -12.95
CA LEU A 139 -14.71 16.12 -12.72
C LEU A 139 -15.38 17.30 -13.48
N LYS A 140 -14.60 18.21 -14.04
CA LYS A 140 -15.12 19.41 -14.73
C LYS A 140 -15.94 19.03 -15.96
N ASP A 141 -17.10 19.66 -16.10
CA ASP A 141 -18.08 19.42 -17.17
C ASP A 141 -18.58 17.95 -17.25
N LYS A 142 -18.38 17.14 -16.20
CA LYS A 142 -18.84 15.73 -16.12
C LYS A 142 -20.16 15.58 -15.38
N HIS A 143 -20.84 14.48 -15.66
CA HIS A 143 -22.00 14.04 -14.88
C HIS A 143 -21.54 13.10 -13.76
N ILE A 144 -21.97 13.37 -12.53
CA ILE A 144 -21.55 12.60 -11.33
C ILE A 144 -22.79 12.01 -10.65
N LEU A 145 -22.74 10.72 -10.34
CA LEU A 145 -23.67 10.03 -9.45
C LEU A 145 -22.91 9.63 -8.18
N ILE A 146 -23.13 10.35 -7.08
CA ILE A 146 -22.60 10.00 -5.76
C ILE A 146 -23.47 8.88 -5.19
N VAL A 147 -22.83 7.82 -4.70
CA VAL A 147 -23.49 6.67 -4.09
C VAL A 147 -23.08 6.57 -2.63
N GLU A 148 -24.05 6.82 -1.75
CA GLU A 148 -23.89 6.85 -0.29
C GLU A 148 -24.72 5.74 0.38
N ASP A 149 -24.25 5.20 1.51
CA ASP A 149 -25.01 4.18 2.25
C ASP A 149 -26.22 4.77 2.98
N ILE A 150 -26.03 5.79 3.81
CA ILE A 150 -27.05 6.38 4.67
C ILE A 150 -26.95 7.90 4.78
N ILE A 151 -28.08 8.58 4.62
CA ILE A 151 -28.27 9.99 4.96
C ILE A 151 -28.99 10.07 6.32
N ASP A 152 -28.23 10.42 7.36
CA ASP A 152 -28.72 10.66 8.71
C ASP A 152 -29.10 12.14 8.91
N THR A 153 -28.10 13.00 9.18
CA THR A 153 -28.28 14.46 9.24
C THR A 153 -28.09 15.14 7.87
N GLY A 154 -27.41 14.48 6.93
CA GLY A 154 -27.10 15.04 5.62
C GLY A 154 -25.94 16.04 5.59
N VAL A 155 -25.32 16.37 6.74
CA VAL A 155 -24.19 17.33 6.82
C VAL A 155 -23.04 16.91 5.91
N THR A 156 -22.67 15.62 5.90
CA THR A 156 -21.63 15.05 5.03
C THR A 156 -21.93 15.28 3.55
N MET A 157 -23.19 15.08 3.11
CA MET A 157 -23.59 15.26 1.71
C MET A 157 -23.67 16.73 1.30
N VAL A 158 -24.11 17.63 2.19
CA VAL A 158 -24.05 19.07 1.94
C VAL A 158 -22.61 19.54 1.74
N ALA A 159 -21.70 19.11 2.60
CA ALA A 159 -20.30 19.50 2.52
C ALA A 159 -19.58 18.89 1.31
N LEU A 160 -19.78 17.59 1.05
CA LEU A 160 -19.23 16.90 -0.12
C LEU A 160 -19.73 17.53 -1.42
N LYS A 161 -21.04 17.77 -1.57
CA LYS A 161 -21.61 18.38 -2.77
C LYS A 161 -21.03 19.77 -3.00
N LYS A 162 -20.97 20.61 -1.96
CA LYS A 162 -20.37 21.95 -2.00
C LYS A 162 -18.88 21.93 -2.40
N GLU A 163 -18.14 20.91 -2.00
CA GLU A 163 -16.74 20.75 -2.36
C GLU A 163 -16.58 20.36 -3.85
N LEU A 164 -17.38 19.39 -4.32
CA LEU A 164 -17.38 18.94 -5.71
C LEU A 164 -17.89 20.02 -6.69
N GLU A 165 -18.85 20.86 -6.28
CA GLU A 165 -19.36 21.98 -7.09
C GLU A 165 -18.27 22.99 -7.48
N LYS A 166 -17.19 23.13 -6.70
CA LYS A 166 -16.04 24.00 -7.03
C LYS A 166 -15.36 23.63 -8.35
N PHE A 167 -15.38 22.34 -8.71
CA PHE A 167 -14.77 21.80 -9.93
C PHE A 167 -15.68 21.93 -11.15
N LYS A 168 -16.87 22.53 -10.99
CA LYS A 168 -17.85 22.79 -12.06
C LYS A 168 -18.24 21.52 -12.86
N PRO A 169 -18.71 20.45 -12.22
CA PRO A 169 -19.36 19.35 -12.91
C PRO A 169 -20.66 19.83 -13.57
N LYS A 170 -21.09 19.12 -14.61
CA LYS A 170 -22.29 19.39 -15.39
C LYS A 170 -23.57 18.99 -14.67
N THR A 171 -23.55 17.86 -13.95
CA THR A 171 -24.56 17.51 -12.93
C THR A 171 -23.91 16.77 -11.77
N ILE A 172 -24.46 16.96 -10.56
CA ILE A 172 -24.23 16.08 -9.40
C ILE A 172 -25.60 15.58 -8.96
N ASN A 173 -25.81 14.28 -9.07
CA ASN A 173 -26.94 13.57 -8.49
C ASN A 173 -26.45 12.68 -7.35
N VAL A 174 -27.27 12.49 -6.33
CA VAL A 174 -26.97 11.65 -5.16
C VAL A 174 -28.01 10.55 -5.06
N VAL A 175 -27.55 9.31 -4.98
CA VAL A 175 -28.35 8.16 -4.57
C VAL A 175 -27.89 7.70 -3.19
N SER A 176 -28.85 7.46 -2.30
CA SER A 176 -28.58 6.83 -1.01
C SER A 176 -29.50 5.64 -0.77
N LEU A 177 -28.97 4.57 -0.18
CA LEU A 177 -29.77 3.38 0.11
C LEU A 177 -30.74 3.64 1.28
N PHE A 178 -30.32 4.40 2.30
CA PHE A 178 -31.15 4.71 3.47
C PHE A 178 -31.22 6.22 3.72
N THR A 179 -32.43 6.75 3.96
CA THR A 179 -32.62 8.10 4.50
C THR A 179 -33.35 7.98 5.84
N LYS A 180 -32.84 8.60 6.90
CA LYS A 180 -33.50 8.56 8.21
C LYS A 180 -34.57 9.64 8.37
N ARG A 181 -35.73 9.24 8.90
CA ARG A 181 -36.68 10.19 9.50
C ARG A 181 -36.18 10.62 10.88
N ARG A 182 -35.49 11.75 10.93
CA ARG A 182 -35.16 12.42 12.19
C ARG A 182 -36.33 13.29 12.67
N SER A 183 -36.82 13.04 13.88
CA SER A 183 -37.87 13.85 14.52
C SER A 183 -37.43 15.29 14.79
N ASP A 184 -36.13 15.52 14.96
CA ASP A 184 -35.54 16.85 15.15
C ASP A 184 -35.46 17.70 13.87
N LYS A 185 -35.91 17.17 12.72
CA LYS A 185 -35.85 17.78 11.38
C LYS A 185 -34.44 18.24 10.97
N LYS A 186 -33.37 17.72 11.58
CA LYS A 186 -31.98 18.06 11.22
C LYS A 186 -31.46 17.32 9.99
N CYS A 187 -32.26 16.49 9.34
CA CYS A 187 -31.93 15.98 8.01
C CYS A 187 -32.07 17.12 7.00
N ILE A 188 -30.96 17.81 6.71
CA ILE A 188 -30.92 19.00 5.85
C ILE A 188 -30.71 18.67 4.36
N PHE A 189 -30.57 17.39 4.01
CA PHE A 189 -30.27 16.94 2.66
C PHE A 189 -31.27 15.87 2.19
N LYS A 190 -31.82 16.04 0.99
CA LYS A 190 -32.65 15.04 0.30
C LYS A 190 -31.88 14.56 -0.93
N PRO A 191 -31.62 13.24 -1.07
CA PRO A 191 -30.99 12.71 -2.28
C PRO A 191 -31.97 12.73 -3.46
N ASP A 192 -31.43 12.75 -4.68
CA ASP A 192 -32.20 12.61 -5.92
C ASP A 192 -32.91 11.25 -5.99
N TYR A 193 -32.25 10.20 -5.49
CA TYR A 193 -32.75 8.83 -5.45
C TYR A 193 -32.58 8.24 -4.04
N SER A 194 -33.63 7.62 -3.49
CA SER A 194 -33.59 6.98 -2.17
C SER A 194 -34.16 5.56 -2.19
N GLY A 195 -33.41 4.62 -1.64
CA GLY A 195 -33.84 3.24 -1.47
C GLY A 195 -34.98 3.14 -0.46
N PHE A 196 -34.65 3.35 0.81
CA PHE A 196 -35.55 3.20 1.94
C PHE A 196 -35.58 4.45 2.79
N GLU A 197 -36.75 4.75 3.36
CA GLU A 197 -36.89 5.77 4.39
C GLU A 197 -37.12 5.07 5.73
N VAL A 198 -36.15 5.15 6.63
CA VAL A 198 -36.08 4.34 7.85
C VAL A 198 -36.30 5.18 9.13
N PRO A 199 -36.78 4.58 10.23
CA PRO A 199 -36.90 5.27 11.52
C PRO A 199 -35.53 5.72 12.03
N ASP A 200 -35.48 6.68 12.98
CA ASP A 200 -34.23 7.03 13.68
C ASP A 200 -33.84 5.93 14.68
N HIS A 201 -33.31 4.85 14.13
CA HIS A 201 -32.72 3.73 14.85
C HIS A 201 -31.23 3.64 14.49
N PHE A 202 -30.43 3.11 15.41
CA PHE A 202 -29.04 2.77 15.10
C PHE A 202 -29.03 1.44 14.35
N ILE A 203 -28.83 1.50 13.03
CA ILE A 203 -28.82 0.35 12.13
C ILE A 203 -27.41 -0.02 11.69
N VAL A 204 -27.16 -1.31 11.50
CA VAL A 204 -25.89 -1.89 11.06
C VAL A 204 -26.12 -3.01 10.05
N GLY A 205 -25.07 -3.42 9.36
CA GLY A 205 -25.13 -4.46 8.32
C GLY A 205 -25.28 -3.89 6.92
N TYR A 206 -25.10 -4.77 5.93
CA TYR A 206 -24.93 -4.42 4.52
C TYR A 206 -23.90 -3.29 4.35
N ALA A 207 -22.70 -3.52 4.89
CA ALA A 207 -21.58 -2.58 4.97
C ALA A 207 -21.72 -1.37 5.93
N LEU A 208 -22.91 -1.06 6.48
CA LEU A 208 -23.05 -0.16 7.63
C LEU A 208 -22.39 -0.75 8.89
N ASP A 209 -21.80 0.09 9.74
CA ASP A 209 -20.99 -0.36 10.87
C ASP A 209 -21.33 0.24 12.23
N TYR A 210 -20.78 -0.39 13.26
CA TYR A 210 -20.48 0.26 14.53
C TYR A 210 -19.01 0.05 14.88
N ASN A 211 -18.20 1.10 14.81
CA ASN A 211 -16.76 1.07 15.06
C ASN A 211 -16.03 0.01 14.21
N GLU A 212 -16.30 -0.01 12.90
CA GLU A 212 -15.80 -0.98 11.91
C GLU A 212 -16.34 -2.42 12.00
N TYR A 213 -17.09 -2.79 13.04
CA TYR A 213 -17.79 -4.07 13.14
C TYR A 213 -19.11 -4.07 12.34
N PHE A 214 -19.70 -5.26 12.14
CA PHE A 214 -20.99 -5.49 11.46
C PHE A 214 -21.03 -5.21 9.94
N ARG A 215 -19.95 -4.72 9.31
CA ARG A 215 -19.90 -4.53 7.84
C ARG A 215 -20.11 -5.83 7.05
N ASP A 216 -19.79 -6.96 7.65
CA ASP A 216 -19.89 -8.35 7.15
C ASP A 216 -21.27 -9.00 7.39
N LEU A 217 -22.19 -8.31 8.09
CA LEU A 217 -23.58 -8.76 8.26
C LEU A 217 -24.38 -8.46 6.98
N GLU A 218 -25.10 -9.44 6.43
CA GLU A 218 -25.82 -9.25 5.15
C GLU A 218 -27.12 -8.42 5.27
N HIS A 219 -27.81 -8.51 6.40
CA HIS A 219 -29.10 -7.88 6.62
C HIS A 219 -28.95 -6.54 7.36
N ILE A 220 -29.88 -5.61 7.13
CA ILE A 220 -29.96 -4.39 7.95
C ILE A 220 -30.61 -4.76 9.27
N CYS A 221 -29.90 -4.57 10.38
CA CYS A 221 -30.36 -4.91 11.71
C CYS A 221 -30.32 -3.69 12.64
N VAL A 222 -31.27 -3.61 13.57
CA VAL A 222 -31.25 -2.62 14.65
C VAL A 222 -30.32 -3.11 15.76
N MET A 223 -29.43 -2.26 16.27
CA MET A 223 -28.59 -2.57 17.42
C MET A 223 -29.37 -2.51 18.75
N LYS A 224 -29.06 -3.40 19.70
CA LYS A 224 -29.48 -3.24 21.11
C LYS A 224 -28.64 -2.15 21.78
N GLU A 225 -29.22 -1.43 22.73
CA GLU A 225 -28.46 -0.53 23.60
C GLU A 225 -27.34 -1.25 24.37
N SER A 226 -27.58 -2.48 24.81
CA SER A 226 -26.58 -3.31 25.49
C SER A 226 -25.39 -3.63 24.58
N GLY A 227 -25.65 -3.91 23.29
CA GLY A 227 -24.61 -4.13 22.28
C GLY A 227 -23.78 -2.87 22.03
N ILE A 228 -24.44 -1.71 21.88
CA ILE A 228 -23.75 -0.41 21.75
C ILE A 228 -22.86 -0.13 22.97
N LYS A 229 -23.39 -0.30 24.19
CA LYS A 229 -22.65 -0.09 25.44
C LYS A 229 -21.47 -1.07 25.59
N GLY A 230 -21.69 -2.36 25.31
CA GLY A 230 -20.67 -3.40 25.40
C GLY A 230 -19.56 -3.23 24.36
N GLN A 231 -19.90 -2.90 23.11
CA GLN A 231 -18.92 -2.62 22.06
C GLN A 231 -18.13 -1.33 22.34
N ARG A 232 -18.76 -0.29 22.90
CA ARG A 232 -18.04 0.91 23.37
C ARG A 232 -17.04 0.57 24.48
N GLN A 233 -17.39 -0.29 25.43
CA GLN A 233 -16.48 -0.73 26.49
C GLN A 233 -15.30 -1.55 25.95
N LYS A 234 -15.56 -2.49 25.01
CA LYS A 234 -14.51 -3.24 24.30
C LYS A 234 -13.54 -2.30 23.57
N LEU A 235 -14.05 -1.26 22.89
CA LEU A 235 -13.24 -0.27 22.20
C LEU A 235 -12.37 0.54 23.17
N LEU A 236 -12.91 1.00 24.31
CA LEU A 236 -12.14 1.70 25.33
C LEU A 236 -10.97 0.84 25.85
N GLN A 237 -11.23 -0.42 26.18
CA GLN A 237 -10.17 -1.36 26.62
C GLN A 237 -9.11 -1.62 25.54
N GLN A 238 -9.48 -1.59 24.25
CA GLN A 238 -8.51 -1.69 23.15
C GLN A 238 -7.69 -0.41 22.97
N LEU A 239 -8.30 0.76 23.19
CA LEU A 239 -7.62 2.06 23.15
C LEU A 239 -6.65 2.22 24.32
N GLU A 240 -7.07 1.88 25.54
CA GLU A 240 -6.20 1.84 26.73
C GLU A 240 -4.97 0.96 26.48
N LYS A 241 -5.14 -0.28 25.96
CA LYS A 241 -4.03 -1.17 25.61
C LYS A 241 -3.11 -0.59 24.54
N LYS A 242 -3.66 0.07 23.52
CA LYS A 242 -2.86 0.74 22.47
C LYS A 242 -2.10 1.94 23.02
N GLN A 243 -2.69 2.69 23.95
CA GLN A 243 -2.05 3.80 24.63
C GLN A 243 -0.87 3.30 25.47
N THR A 244 -1.07 2.31 26.35
CA THR A 244 0.02 1.72 27.15
C THR A 244 1.16 1.17 26.27
N GLN A 245 0.83 0.53 25.13
CA GLN A 245 1.86 0.07 24.19
C GLN A 245 2.59 1.24 23.53
N ALA A 246 1.90 2.33 23.18
CA ALA A 246 2.53 3.52 22.61
C ALA A 246 3.43 4.24 23.63
N ASP A 247 3.02 4.32 24.90
CA ASP A 247 3.79 4.90 26.00
C ASP A 247 5.11 4.13 26.21
N VAL A 248 5.05 2.79 26.34
CA VAL A 248 6.24 1.93 26.43
C VAL A 248 7.17 2.11 25.21
N THR A 249 6.59 2.24 24.02
CA THR A 249 7.36 2.45 22.78
C THR A 249 8.01 3.84 22.76
N ALA A 250 7.34 4.86 23.29
CA ALA A 250 7.87 6.21 23.41
C ALA A 250 9.04 6.27 24.42
N ASP A 251 8.92 5.59 25.56
CA ASP A 251 10.01 5.46 26.54
C ASP A 251 11.25 4.81 25.92
N GLU A 252 11.09 3.70 25.18
CA GLU A 252 12.20 3.06 24.45
C GLU A 252 12.89 4.02 23.47
N TYR A 253 12.13 4.80 22.70
CA TYR A 253 12.70 5.79 21.78
C TYR A 253 13.36 6.95 22.53
N GLN A 254 12.83 7.35 23.69
CA GLN A 254 13.45 8.37 24.54
C GLN A 254 14.77 7.89 25.14
N GLU A 255 14.89 6.63 25.57
CA GLU A 255 16.15 6.03 26.02
C GLU A 255 17.18 5.94 24.89
N LYS A 256 16.77 5.47 23.71
CA LYS A 256 17.63 5.47 22.50
C LYS A 256 18.12 6.88 22.18
N SER A 257 17.24 7.89 22.22
CA SER A 257 17.59 9.31 22.03
C SER A 257 18.59 9.82 23.08
N LYS A 258 18.38 9.52 24.37
CA LYS A 258 19.33 9.87 25.46
C LYS A 258 20.72 9.24 25.21
N SER A 259 20.77 7.98 24.77
CA SER A 259 22.02 7.28 24.44
C SER A 259 22.73 7.92 23.25
N THR A 260 22.01 8.20 22.15
CA THR A 260 22.56 8.89 20.98
C THR A 260 23.09 10.28 21.32
N LYS A 261 22.36 11.07 22.12
CA LYS A 261 22.84 12.38 22.60
C LYS A 261 24.13 12.26 23.41
N LYS A 262 24.22 11.28 24.31
CA LYS A 262 25.46 11.03 25.07
C LYS A 262 26.66 10.70 24.17
N ILE A 263 26.46 9.91 23.11
CA ILE A 263 27.50 9.63 22.11
C ILE A 263 27.87 10.91 21.35
N LEU A 264 26.89 11.72 20.97
CA LEU A 264 27.10 12.99 20.25
C LEU A 264 27.86 14.02 21.09
N ASP A 265 27.56 14.13 22.39
CA ASP A 265 28.31 14.94 23.37
C ASP A 265 29.75 14.45 23.55
N GLN A 266 29.98 13.12 23.55
CA GLN A 266 31.33 12.55 23.57
C GLN A 266 32.11 12.88 22.30
N CYS A 267 31.49 12.77 21.12
CA CYS A 267 32.09 13.17 19.84
C CYS A 267 32.42 14.67 19.83
N ARG A 268 31.48 15.53 20.22
CA ARG A 268 31.64 16.99 20.37
C ARG A 268 32.86 17.35 21.24
N THR A 269 32.97 16.69 22.40
CA THR A 269 34.09 16.88 23.34
C THR A 269 35.42 16.35 22.79
N GLY A 270 35.39 15.21 22.10
CA GLY A 270 36.56 14.61 21.45
C GLY A 270 37.12 15.48 20.34
N VAL A 271 36.26 16.03 19.48
CA VAL A 271 36.62 16.94 18.38
C VAL A 271 37.21 18.25 18.92
N ASP A 272 36.62 18.86 19.94
CA ASP A 272 37.18 20.07 20.59
C ASP A 272 38.55 19.79 21.24
N SER A 273 38.75 18.60 21.83
CA SER A 273 40.05 18.19 22.38
C SER A 273 41.12 17.98 21.29
N LEU A 274 40.75 17.34 20.18
CA LEU A 274 41.62 17.13 19.01
C LEU A 274 42.03 18.47 18.38
N PHE A 275 41.07 19.36 18.13
CA PHE A 275 41.29 20.69 17.57
C PHE A 275 42.33 21.49 18.38
N LYS A 276 42.20 21.45 19.71
CA LYS A 276 43.15 22.08 20.64
C LYS A 276 44.53 21.42 20.64
N LYS A 277 44.61 20.08 20.64
CA LYS A 277 45.89 19.34 20.70
C LYS A 277 46.72 19.45 19.43
N ILE A 278 46.07 19.49 18.27
CA ILE A 278 46.72 19.60 16.96
C ILE A 278 47.14 21.05 16.66
N GLY A 279 46.68 22.02 17.47
CA GLY A 279 47.04 23.43 17.33
C GLY A 279 46.40 24.08 16.11
N CYS A 280 45.15 23.73 15.81
CA CYS A 280 44.36 24.35 14.74
C CYS A 280 44.03 25.81 15.09
N ASP A 281 44.11 26.73 14.11
CA ASP A 281 43.83 28.16 14.37
C ASP A 281 42.32 28.41 14.49
N ARG A 282 41.90 28.78 15.70
CA ARG A 282 40.49 29.09 16.01
C ARG A 282 39.95 30.31 15.25
N ARG A 283 40.82 31.23 14.81
CA ARG A 283 40.43 32.45 14.09
C ARG A 283 39.80 32.17 12.73
N GLN A 284 40.21 31.09 12.05
CA GLN A 284 39.61 30.66 10.78
C GLN A 284 38.15 30.21 10.95
N ILE A 285 37.81 29.64 12.11
CA ILE A 285 36.45 29.17 12.42
C ILE A 285 35.57 30.32 12.89
N ASP A 286 36.04 31.16 13.82
CA ASP A 286 35.26 32.27 14.38
C ASP A 286 34.76 33.25 13.28
N HIS A 287 35.56 33.45 12.22
CA HIS A 287 35.17 34.26 11.04
C HIS A 287 34.14 33.58 10.13
N LEU A 288 34.08 32.24 10.10
CA LEU A 288 33.13 31.46 9.29
C LEU A 288 31.80 31.22 9.99
N LEU A 289 31.80 31.04 11.32
CA LEU A 289 30.61 30.69 12.10
C LEU A 289 29.89 31.90 12.74
N GLN A 290 30.49 33.10 12.69
CA GLN A 290 29.97 34.35 13.27
C GLN A 290 29.53 34.25 14.75
N SER A 291 30.06 33.25 15.47
CA SER A 291 29.70 32.91 16.84
C SER A 291 30.91 32.30 17.55
N HIS A 292 31.06 32.59 18.85
CA HIS A 292 32.15 32.05 19.67
C HIS A 292 31.77 30.75 20.42
N GLU A 293 30.58 30.21 20.15
CA GLU A 293 30.21 28.90 20.65
C GLU A 293 31.15 27.84 20.03
N GLY A 294 31.50 26.82 20.81
CA GLY A 294 32.46 25.80 20.37
C GLY A 294 31.88 24.85 19.32
N VAL A 295 32.41 23.64 19.27
CA VAL A 295 31.80 22.55 18.47
C VAL A 295 30.30 22.44 18.84
N THR A 296 29.41 22.32 17.86
CA THR A 296 27.95 22.08 17.95
C THR A 296 27.54 21.04 16.91
N GLU A 297 26.30 20.55 16.94
CA GLU A 297 25.82 19.56 15.96
C GLU A 297 25.91 20.08 14.51
N ASP A 298 25.53 21.34 14.27
CA ASP A 298 25.55 21.96 12.94
C ASP A 298 26.97 22.24 12.41
N ASN A 299 27.96 22.43 13.30
CA ASN A 299 29.31 22.83 12.92
C ASN A 299 30.37 21.70 13.04
N ILE A 300 30.05 20.55 13.64
CA ILE A 300 31.02 19.49 13.94
C ILE A 300 31.75 18.96 12.71
N LEU A 301 31.07 18.85 11.57
CA LEU A 301 31.66 18.46 10.29
C LEU A 301 32.68 19.50 9.78
N ARG A 302 32.46 20.79 10.06
CA ARG A 302 33.39 21.86 9.69
C ARG A 302 34.65 21.84 10.55
N TYR A 303 34.52 21.57 11.84
CA TYR A 303 35.66 21.33 12.74
C TYR A 303 36.49 20.12 12.29
N LEU A 304 35.84 19.01 11.92
CA LEU A 304 36.52 17.80 11.44
C LEU A 304 37.35 18.06 10.17
N GLY A 305 36.80 18.76 9.18
CA GLY A 305 37.54 19.08 7.94
C GLY A 305 38.79 19.95 8.17
N ILE A 306 38.76 20.86 9.15
CA ILE A 306 39.93 21.69 9.49
C ILE A 306 40.97 20.89 10.28
N ILE A 307 40.54 19.92 11.10
CA ILE A 307 41.45 18.96 11.74
C ILE A 307 42.14 18.08 10.69
N GLU A 308 41.41 17.63 9.66
CA GLU A 308 41.96 16.85 8.54
C GLU A 308 43.02 17.65 7.77
N GLU A 309 42.70 18.87 7.33
CA GLU A 309 43.64 19.79 6.65
C GLU A 309 44.92 19.98 7.48
N ARG A 310 44.79 20.35 8.76
CA ARG A 310 45.93 20.60 9.64
C ARG A 310 46.75 19.33 9.94
N THR A 311 46.10 18.18 10.02
CA THR A 311 46.80 16.88 10.21
C THR A 311 47.64 16.55 8.98
N ASN A 312 47.10 16.78 7.77
CA ASN A 312 47.79 16.53 6.52
C ASN A 312 48.99 17.48 6.30
N GLU A 313 48.90 18.74 6.74
CA GLU A 313 50.06 19.65 6.82
C GLU A 313 51.16 19.11 7.74
N LEU A 314 50.80 18.65 8.95
CA LEU A 314 51.76 18.13 9.94
C LEU A 314 52.43 16.83 9.47
N LEU A 315 51.66 15.91 8.85
CA LEU A 315 52.20 14.70 8.23
C LEU A 315 53.19 15.02 7.11
N THR A 316 52.86 16.00 6.26
CA THR A 316 53.74 16.46 5.18
C THR A 316 55.03 17.09 5.74
N ALA A 317 54.92 17.89 6.80
CA ALA A 317 56.08 18.47 7.49
C ALA A 317 56.96 17.39 8.14
N GLN A 318 56.37 16.38 8.79
CA GLN A 318 57.10 15.26 9.37
C GLN A 318 57.82 14.43 8.30
N ALA A 319 57.16 14.12 7.18
CA ALA A 319 57.77 13.44 6.04
C ALA A 319 58.95 14.24 5.46
N ALA A 320 58.82 15.57 5.38
CA ALA A 320 59.89 16.45 4.91
C ALA A 320 61.09 16.55 5.86
N ILE A 321 60.86 16.48 7.18
CA ILE A 321 61.93 16.42 8.19
C ILE A 321 62.64 15.06 8.12
N ALA A 322 61.89 13.95 8.08
CA ALA A 322 62.45 12.60 7.97
C ALA A 322 63.26 12.40 6.66
N ALA A 323 62.84 13.02 5.55
CA ALA A 323 63.59 13.03 4.30
C ALA A 323 64.91 13.80 4.41
N LYS A 324 64.93 14.93 5.14
CA LYS A 324 66.16 15.71 5.42
C LYS A 324 67.13 14.96 6.33
N GLU A 325 66.64 14.26 7.36
CA GLU A 325 67.51 13.48 8.26
C GLU A 325 68.15 12.25 7.59
N GLN A 326 67.55 11.73 6.51
CA GLN A 326 68.09 10.59 5.74
C GLN A 326 68.72 10.97 4.40
N ASN A 327 68.83 12.27 4.10
CA ASN A 327 69.51 12.82 2.91
C ASN A 327 69.02 12.22 1.57
N MET A 328 67.70 12.04 1.42
CA MET A 328 67.03 11.55 0.20
C MET A 328 65.78 12.35 -0.17
N SER A 329 65.26 12.11 -1.38
CA SER A 329 64.23 12.94 -2.02
C SER A 329 62.87 12.92 -1.30
N LEU A 330 62.16 14.05 -1.37
CA LEU A 330 60.83 14.25 -0.75
C LEU A 330 59.70 13.37 -1.33
N ARG A 331 59.97 12.55 -2.37
CA ARG A 331 58.93 11.85 -3.13
C ARG A 331 58.64 10.43 -2.66
N ASP A 332 59.51 9.84 -1.86
CA ASP A 332 59.56 8.38 -1.67
C ASP A 332 58.99 7.87 -0.34
N ARG A 333 58.30 8.70 0.47
CA ARG A 333 57.89 8.26 1.83
C ARG A 333 56.61 8.82 2.45
N ALA A 334 55.67 9.32 1.66
CA ALA A 334 54.31 9.62 2.13
C ALA A 334 53.21 8.81 1.41
N PRO A 335 53.25 7.45 1.42
CA PRO A 335 52.06 6.67 1.13
C PRO A 335 51.08 6.78 2.31
N ASN A 336 49.82 7.08 2.02
CA ASN A 336 48.70 7.23 2.96
C ASN A 336 48.67 8.58 3.71
N LEU A 337 48.34 9.65 2.98
CA LEU A 337 47.75 10.84 3.59
C LEU A 337 46.33 10.49 4.06
N ILE A 338 45.86 11.03 5.19
CA ILE A 338 44.49 10.74 5.65
C ILE A 338 43.52 11.52 4.75
N GLY A 339 42.71 10.80 3.98
CA GLY A 339 41.90 11.35 2.89
C GLY A 339 42.20 10.70 1.53
N ASP A 340 43.34 10.03 1.38
CA ASP A 340 43.55 9.10 0.25
C ASP A 340 42.57 7.93 0.39
N GLY A 341 41.51 7.94 -0.43
CA GLY A 341 40.74 6.74 -0.73
C GLY A 341 41.65 5.62 -1.28
N PRO A 342 41.19 4.37 -1.30
CA PRO A 342 42.02 3.25 -1.76
C PRO A 342 42.63 3.56 -3.12
N SER A 343 43.93 3.29 -3.25
CA SER A 343 44.70 3.59 -4.45
C SER A 343 44.03 3.03 -5.70
N GLY A 344 44.21 3.75 -6.82
CA GLY A 344 43.36 3.71 -8.01
C GLY A 344 42.91 2.32 -8.50
N PRO A 345 41.76 2.26 -9.19
CA PRO A 345 40.89 1.10 -9.24
C PRO A 345 41.63 -0.20 -9.50
N ALA A 346 41.32 -1.22 -8.68
CA ALA A 346 41.69 -2.60 -8.95
C ALA A 346 41.42 -2.92 -10.44
N PRO A 347 42.32 -3.67 -11.10
CA PRO A 347 42.29 -3.84 -12.56
C PRO A 347 40.88 -4.21 -12.99
N GLN A 348 40.34 -3.48 -13.98
CA GLN A 348 38.95 -3.62 -14.42
C GLN A 348 38.67 -5.10 -14.68
N VAL A 349 37.97 -5.74 -13.74
CA VAL A 349 37.39 -7.05 -13.95
C VAL A 349 36.37 -6.81 -15.04
N ASN A 350 36.67 -7.32 -16.24
CA ASN A 350 35.80 -7.23 -17.39
C ASN A 350 34.58 -8.12 -17.13
N LEU A 351 33.64 -7.56 -16.36
CA LEU A 351 32.32 -8.10 -16.09
C LEU A 351 31.56 -8.09 -17.41
N HIS A 352 31.76 -9.16 -18.20
CA HIS A 352 30.72 -9.59 -19.12
C HIS A 352 29.45 -9.78 -18.28
N LEU A 353 28.45 -8.94 -18.54
CA LEU A 353 27.10 -9.22 -18.07
C LEU A 353 26.74 -10.62 -18.60
N PRO A 354 26.15 -11.50 -17.77
CA PRO A 354 25.68 -12.79 -18.26
C PRO A 354 24.64 -12.57 -19.36
N ASN A 355 25.06 -12.74 -20.60
CA ASN A 355 24.15 -12.77 -21.74
C ASN A 355 23.25 -13.99 -21.56
N THR A 356 21.93 -13.81 -21.62
CA THR A 356 20.94 -14.81 -21.16
C THR A 356 20.77 -16.02 -22.09
N ASP A 357 21.69 -16.24 -23.02
CA ASP A 357 21.56 -17.20 -24.14
C ASP A 357 22.65 -18.29 -24.17
N ASP A 358 23.87 -17.99 -23.69
CA ASP A 358 25.07 -18.84 -23.86
C ASP A 358 25.23 -19.94 -22.77
N ARG A 359 24.13 -20.62 -22.40
CA ARG A 359 24.17 -21.84 -21.55
C ARG A 359 23.27 -22.98 -22.02
N ARG A 360 23.06 -23.08 -23.33
CA ARG A 360 22.61 -24.32 -23.96
C ARG A 360 23.82 -25.23 -24.18
N ASP A 361 23.91 -26.31 -23.40
CA ASP A 361 24.86 -27.39 -23.63
C ASP A 361 24.47 -28.10 -24.95
N PRO A 362 25.37 -28.36 -25.92
CA PRO A 362 24.97 -28.80 -27.26
C PRO A 362 24.31 -30.18 -27.35
N ASP A 363 24.38 -30.99 -26.29
CA ASP A 363 24.02 -32.41 -26.32
C ASP A 363 22.61 -32.75 -25.78
N GLU A 364 21.86 -31.78 -25.25
CA GLU A 364 20.43 -31.98 -24.92
C GLU A 364 19.51 -31.58 -26.08
N ARG A 365 19.15 -32.58 -26.90
CA ARG A 365 18.00 -32.48 -27.81
C ARG A 365 16.70 -32.58 -27.01
N ASP A 366 16.01 -31.45 -26.81
CA ASP A 366 14.61 -31.41 -26.39
C ASP A 366 13.74 -30.97 -27.58
N ASP A 367 12.93 -31.89 -28.12
CA ASP A 367 12.06 -31.69 -29.29
C ASP A 367 10.79 -30.86 -28.94
N ARG A 368 10.97 -29.68 -28.34
CA ARG A 368 9.88 -28.81 -27.88
C ARG A 368 10.07 -27.34 -28.26
N ALA A 369 10.28 -27.11 -29.54
CA ALA A 369 9.96 -25.82 -30.16
C ALA A 369 8.42 -25.69 -30.31
N ASP A 370 7.80 -24.83 -29.49
CA ASP A 370 6.65 -23.95 -29.88
C ASP A 370 5.98 -23.21 -28.69
N ASP A 371 6.31 -23.53 -27.43
CA ASP A 371 5.57 -22.98 -26.25
C ASP A 371 6.21 -21.72 -25.59
N GLU A 372 7.07 -20.98 -26.31
CA GLU A 372 7.90 -19.90 -25.74
C GLU A 372 7.23 -18.50 -25.72
N LEU A 373 5.90 -18.42 -25.89
CA LEU A 373 5.16 -17.15 -26.04
C LEU A 373 4.01 -16.93 -25.05
N LYS A 374 3.85 -17.78 -24.03
CA LYS A 374 2.86 -17.57 -22.96
C LYS A 374 3.54 -17.11 -21.65
N PRO A 375 3.04 -16.05 -20.98
CA PRO A 375 3.56 -15.66 -19.67
C PRO A 375 3.30 -16.77 -18.64
N LEU A 376 4.39 -17.25 -18.03
CA LEU A 376 4.39 -18.30 -17.01
C LEU A 376 3.56 -17.91 -15.79
N THR A 377 2.82 -18.87 -15.24
CA THR A 377 2.09 -18.68 -13.98
C THR A 377 3.06 -18.60 -12.80
N ARG A 378 2.60 -18.00 -11.70
CA ARG A 378 3.39 -17.82 -10.46
C ARG A 378 3.90 -19.16 -9.87
N GLU A 379 3.25 -20.28 -10.17
CA GLU A 379 3.66 -21.60 -9.66
C GLU A 379 4.73 -22.25 -10.55
N GLU A 380 4.57 -22.21 -11.88
CA GLU A 380 5.59 -22.67 -12.84
C GLU A 380 6.90 -21.89 -12.69
N LEU A 381 6.81 -20.58 -12.44
CA LEU A 381 7.96 -19.70 -12.24
C LEU A 381 8.70 -20.02 -10.94
N LYS A 382 7.97 -20.35 -9.86
CA LYS A 382 8.56 -20.88 -8.61
C LYS A 382 9.25 -22.23 -8.84
N LEU A 383 8.63 -23.12 -9.62
CA LEU A 383 9.14 -24.47 -9.86
C LEU A 383 10.46 -24.43 -10.64
N ARG A 384 10.50 -23.66 -11.75
CA ARG A 384 11.73 -23.44 -12.54
C ARG A 384 12.84 -22.77 -11.71
N ALA A 385 12.51 -21.77 -10.88
CA ALA A 385 13.48 -21.16 -9.98
C ALA A 385 14.05 -22.17 -8.96
N ALA A 386 13.22 -23.05 -8.40
CA ALA A 386 13.66 -24.08 -7.46
C ALA A 386 14.54 -25.16 -8.13
N GLU A 387 14.27 -25.51 -9.39
CA GLU A 387 15.13 -26.44 -10.16
C GLU A 387 16.48 -25.82 -10.52
N GLN A 388 16.50 -24.54 -10.94
CA GLN A 388 17.75 -23.81 -11.17
C GLN A 388 18.60 -23.70 -9.89
N VAL A 389 17.99 -23.41 -8.74
CA VAL A 389 18.69 -23.38 -7.44
C VAL A 389 19.27 -24.77 -7.13
N LYS A 390 18.50 -25.85 -7.25
CA LYS A 390 19.00 -27.23 -7.04
C LYS A 390 20.15 -27.60 -8.00
N HIS A 391 20.12 -27.12 -9.24
CA HIS A 391 21.19 -27.35 -10.20
C HIS A 391 22.46 -26.58 -9.83
N LEU A 392 22.33 -25.32 -9.38
CA LEU A 392 23.44 -24.53 -8.85
C LEU A 392 24.03 -25.13 -7.56
N GLU A 393 23.18 -25.59 -6.64
CA GLU A 393 23.60 -26.30 -5.42
C GLU A 393 24.37 -27.59 -5.74
N ARG A 394 23.89 -28.41 -6.70
CA ARG A 394 24.62 -29.60 -7.17
C ARG A 394 25.97 -29.24 -7.78
N LYS A 395 26.05 -28.17 -8.57
CA LYS A 395 27.30 -27.73 -9.21
C LYS A 395 28.29 -27.19 -8.18
N ALA A 396 27.81 -26.43 -7.18
CA ALA A 396 28.62 -25.99 -6.04
C ALA A 396 29.13 -27.17 -5.19
N LEU A 397 28.30 -28.19 -4.92
CA LEU A 397 28.75 -29.41 -4.24
C LEU A 397 29.79 -30.19 -5.06
N GLN A 398 29.66 -30.25 -6.38
CA GLN A 398 30.66 -30.87 -7.25
C GLN A 398 31.99 -30.12 -7.23
N GLU A 399 31.98 -28.78 -7.29
CA GLU A 399 33.19 -27.96 -7.18
C GLU A 399 33.84 -28.07 -5.79
N GLN A 400 33.04 -28.10 -4.72
CA GLN A 400 33.52 -28.26 -3.34
C GLN A 400 34.12 -29.65 -3.08
N ASN A 401 33.53 -30.72 -3.62
CA ASN A 401 34.11 -32.07 -3.57
C ASN A 401 35.42 -32.15 -4.35
N LYS A 402 35.50 -31.51 -5.53
CA LYS A 402 36.72 -31.44 -6.34
C LYS A 402 37.88 -30.74 -5.61
N TYR A 403 37.56 -29.76 -4.75
CA TYR A 403 38.53 -29.10 -3.88
C TYR A 403 39.01 -30.00 -2.72
N ASN A 404 38.10 -30.78 -2.12
CA ASN A 404 38.45 -31.74 -1.07
C ASN A 404 39.32 -32.90 -1.58
N ASP A 405 39.06 -33.43 -2.78
CA ASP A 405 39.88 -34.50 -3.37
C ASP A 405 41.32 -34.04 -3.69
N LEU A 406 41.52 -32.78 -4.09
CA LEU A 406 42.86 -32.19 -4.21
C LEU A 406 43.57 -32.06 -2.85
N ALA A 407 42.84 -31.75 -1.78
CA ALA A 407 43.42 -31.67 -0.43
C ALA A 407 43.77 -33.05 0.17
N LEU A 408 43.02 -34.10 -0.19
CA LEU A 408 43.25 -35.47 0.29
C LEU A 408 44.37 -36.21 -0.47
N SER A 409 44.55 -35.94 -1.76
CA SER A 409 45.63 -36.56 -2.56
C SER A 409 47.05 -36.13 -2.16
N THR A 410 47.23 -34.96 -1.55
CA THR A 410 48.55 -34.45 -1.14
C THR A 410 49.08 -35.01 0.19
N THR A 411 48.28 -35.77 0.94
CA THR A 411 48.66 -36.30 2.27
C THR A 411 48.82 -37.82 2.35
N ARG A 412 48.60 -38.57 1.27
CA ARG A 412 48.73 -40.04 1.23
C ARG A 412 49.37 -40.58 -0.06
N GLU A 413 50.68 -40.38 -0.23
CA GLU A 413 51.52 -41.36 -0.94
C GLU A 413 53.00 -41.31 -0.50
N LYS A 414 53.23 -41.69 0.76
CA LYS A 414 54.53 -42.09 1.30
C LYS A 414 54.45 -43.47 1.99
N SER A 415 53.94 -44.48 1.28
CA SER A 415 54.12 -45.90 1.64
C SER A 415 53.57 -46.86 0.57
N ALA A 416 54.42 -47.76 0.09
CA ALA A 416 54.10 -48.99 -0.65
C ALA A 416 54.88 -50.16 0.02
N PRO A 417 54.77 -51.45 -0.38
CA PRO A 417 53.93 -52.10 -1.42
C PRO A 417 53.20 -53.39 -0.93
N GLY A 418 52.44 -54.11 -1.80
CA GLY A 418 51.96 -55.48 -1.46
C GLY A 418 50.87 -56.21 -2.30
N THR A 419 51.17 -56.61 -3.55
CA THR A 419 50.73 -57.86 -4.27
C THR A 419 49.35 -58.57 -4.04
N SER A 420 48.55 -58.73 -5.12
CA SER A 420 48.26 -60.02 -5.86
C SER A 420 46.79 -60.30 -6.33
N ARG A 421 46.66 -60.80 -7.59
CA ARG A 421 45.65 -61.72 -8.27
C ARG A 421 44.15 -61.69 -7.86
N GLY A 422 43.11 -61.81 -8.69
CA GLY A 422 42.83 -62.16 -10.13
C GLY A 422 41.33 -62.61 -10.27
N ALA A 423 40.70 -63.06 -11.38
CA ALA A 423 40.94 -63.05 -12.84
C ALA A 423 39.70 -63.64 -13.61
N GLY A 424 39.39 -63.19 -14.85
CA GLY A 424 38.32 -63.73 -15.77
C GLY A 424 36.91 -63.11 -15.62
N GLY A 425 36.00 -63.05 -16.61
CA GLY A 425 35.92 -63.50 -18.03
C GLY A 425 34.48 -63.96 -18.39
N ASP A 426 33.95 -64.01 -19.63
CA ASP A 426 34.35 -63.50 -20.97
C ASP A 426 33.16 -63.66 -21.99
N ASN A 427 33.18 -62.97 -23.15
CA ASN A 427 32.25 -63.03 -24.32
C ASN A 427 30.78 -62.52 -24.16
N GLY A 428 30.08 -62.01 -25.20
CA GLY A 428 30.49 -61.68 -26.58
C GLY A 428 29.31 -61.47 -27.58
N LYS A 429 29.61 -60.91 -28.76
CA LYS A 429 28.82 -60.81 -30.02
C LYS A 429 27.62 -59.83 -30.15
N ALA A 430 27.75 -58.94 -31.14
CA ALA A 430 26.68 -58.32 -31.94
C ALA A 430 26.55 -59.09 -33.30
N PRO A 431 25.94 -58.60 -34.42
CA PRO A 431 25.14 -57.39 -34.69
C PRO A 431 23.89 -57.67 -35.61
N THR A 432 23.45 -56.66 -36.39
CA THR A 432 22.48 -56.68 -37.55
C THR A 432 20.98 -56.56 -37.19
N SER A 433 20.11 -55.88 -37.97
CA SER A 433 20.24 -55.10 -39.23
C SER A 433 19.13 -54.04 -39.40
N ARG A 434 19.35 -53.15 -40.39
CA ARG A 434 18.36 -52.41 -41.24
C ARG A 434 16.96 -53.05 -41.29
N GLY A 435 15.83 -52.34 -41.40
CA GLY A 435 15.60 -50.92 -41.70
C GLY A 435 14.78 -50.72 -42.98
N ARG A 436 13.73 -49.90 -42.92
CA ARG A 436 13.12 -49.19 -44.06
C ARG A 436 12.21 -48.08 -43.57
#